data_AF-A0A363CYC4-F1
#
_entry.id   AF-A0A363CYC4-F1
#
_cell.length_a   1.000
_cell.length_b   1.000
_cell.length_c   1.000
_cell.angle_alpha   90.00
_cell.angle_beta   90.00
_cell.angle_gamma   90.00
#
_symmetry.space_group_name_H-M   'P 1'
#
loop_
_entity.id
_entity.type
_entity.pdbx_description
1 polymer ?
#
loop_
_entity_poly.entity_id
_entity_poly.type
_entity_poly.pdbx_seq_one_letter_code
_entity_poly.pdbx_strand_id
1 'polypeptide(L)'
;MSLVVYSIKGGVGKTTLSVQISQMLDFTYVTNDSHSSAHNLMPEEKGFLVSYEEYEEIPYDEKVVYDFGGFKDTRINDIIKKSNKILIPTLTSIVDVQATIATLKDIIEINKNIIIVINRAKNNNKSTDLKEYLLEEIEKLYGEVDIPIIFVRESSVLEDSLFDCEYVETKAGNNRFKRHIYRNAIEDMIELRKILEK
;
A
#
# COMPACT_ATOMS: atom_id res chain seq x y z
N MET A 1 1.26 15.93 2.09
CA MET A 1 0.50 14.73 1.72
C MET A 1 0.79 13.63 2.74
N SER A 2 -0.24 12.95 3.24
CA SER A 2 -0.13 11.70 4.00
C SER A 2 -0.88 10.57 3.29
N LEU A 3 -0.35 9.36 3.42
CA LEU A 3 -0.86 8.16 2.73
C LEU A 3 -1.10 7.06 3.75
N VAL A 4 -2.16 6.29 3.59
CA VAL A 4 -2.40 5.10 4.39
C VAL A 4 -2.39 3.89 3.48
N VAL A 5 -1.64 2.85 3.85
CA VAL A 5 -1.74 1.52 3.23
C VAL A 5 -2.45 0.62 4.23
N TYR A 6 -3.67 0.19 3.87
CA TYR A 6 -4.55 -0.51 4.80
C TYR A 6 -5.22 -1.72 4.16
N SER A 7 -5.24 -2.82 4.89
CA SER A 7 -6.02 -4.02 4.56
C SER A 7 -6.20 -4.85 5.81
N ILE A 8 -7.43 -5.32 6.00
CA ILE A 8 -7.77 -6.24 7.09
C ILE A 8 -7.07 -7.58 6.94
N LYS A 9 -6.64 -7.92 5.72
CA LYS A 9 -5.93 -9.16 5.40
C LYS A 9 -4.42 -8.99 5.62
N GLY A 10 -3.83 -9.93 6.36
CA GLY A 10 -2.38 -10.09 6.44
C GLY A 10 -1.80 -10.70 5.16
N GLY A 11 -0.55 -10.37 4.83
CA GLY A 11 0.19 -11.03 3.73
C GLY A 11 -0.08 -10.50 2.32
N VAL A 12 -0.94 -9.50 2.14
CA VAL A 12 -1.22 -8.88 0.82
C VAL A 12 -0.14 -7.90 0.34
N GLY A 13 0.93 -7.70 1.13
CA GLY A 13 2.07 -6.85 0.78
C GLY A 13 1.96 -5.38 1.19
N LYS A 14 1.20 -5.07 2.26
CA LYS A 14 1.09 -3.70 2.82
C LYS A 14 2.44 -3.08 3.13
N THR A 15 3.27 -3.79 3.89
CA THR A 15 4.58 -3.30 4.33
C THR A 15 5.53 -3.06 3.17
N THR A 16 5.61 -3.99 2.22
CA THR A 16 6.42 -3.81 1.01
C THR A 16 6.02 -2.55 0.24
N LEU A 17 4.71 -2.35 0.01
CA LEU A 17 4.23 -1.16 -0.68
C LEU A 17 4.49 0.11 0.13
N SER A 18 4.24 0.08 1.44
CA SER A 18 4.44 1.23 2.33
C SER A 18 5.89 1.69 2.35
N VAL A 19 6.84 0.75 2.47
CA VAL A 19 8.26 1.05 2.41
C VAL A 19 8.64 1.60 1.03
N GLN A 20 8.21 0.96 -0.06
CA GLN A 20 8.50 1.48 -1.40
C GLN A 20 7.95 2.89 -1.63
N ILE A 21 6.74 3.18 -1.18
CA ILE A 21 6.12 4.51 -1.30
C ILE A 21 6.84 5.52 -0.43
N SER A 22 7.18 5.16 0.82
CA SER A 22 7.89 6.05 1.74
C SER A 22 9.25 6.46 1.17
N GLN A 23 10.03 5.52 0.64
CA GLN A 23 11.33 5.79 0.02
C GLN A 23 11.18 6.54 -1.31
N MET A 24 10.16 6.21 -2.10
CA MET A 24 9.87 6.89 -3.37
C MET A 24 9.53 8.38 -3.16
N LEU A 25 8.80 8.71 -2.10
CA LEU A 25 8.32 10.08 -1.83
C LEU A 25 9.14 10.83 -0.79
N ASP A 26 10.15 10.18 -0.21
CA ASP A 26 10.94 10.67 0.91
C ASP A 26 10.08 11.01 2.15
N PHE A 27 9.15 10.11 2.47
CA PHE A 27 8.21 10.23 3.59
C PHE A 27 8.63 9.38 4.77
N THR A 28 8.19 9.77 5.96
CA THR A 28 8.32 8.96 7.17
C THR A 28 7.41 7.73 7.09
N TYR A 29 7.92 6.58 7.46
CA TYR A 29 7.16 5.33 7.60
C TYR A 29 6.69 5.18 9.05
N VAL A 30 5.38 4.97 9.24
CA VAL A 30 4.76 4.72 10.54
C VAL A 30 3.99 3.40 10.46
N THR A 31 4.15 2.52 11.44
CA THR A 31 3.38 1.27 11.50
C THR A 31 2.79 1.04 12.88
N ASN A 32 1.65 0.36 12.96
CA ASN A 32 1.09 -0.17 14.20
C ASN A 32 1.41 -1.66 14.41
N ASP A 33 2.13 -2.28 13.48
CA ASP A 33 2.48 -3.71 13.53
C ASP A 33 3.89 -3.90 14.12
N SER A 34 3.95 -4.32 15.38
CA SER A 34 5.21 -4.64 16.07
C SER A 34 5.94 -5.85 15.48
N HIS A 35 5.26 -6.70 14.70
CA HIS A 35 5.86 -7.89 14.10
C HIS A 35 6.49 -7.64 12.73
N SER A 36 6.09 -6.56 12.03
CA SER A 36 6.58 -6.27 10.67
C SER A 36 8.08 -5.97 10.62
N SER A 37 8.66 -5.48 11.73
CA SER A 37 10.07 -5.08 11.92
C SER A 37 10.61 -4.04 10.92
N ALA A 38 9.85 -3.64 9.90
CA ALA A 38 10.29 -2.76 8.83
C ALA A 38 10.68 -1.36 9.35
N HIS A 39 10.02 -0.87 10.39
CA HIS A 39 10.39 0.39 11.04
C HIS A 39 11.85 0.40 11.54
N ASN A 40 12.40 -0.75 11.95
CA ASN A 40 13.79 -0.87 12.41
C ASN A 40 14.81 -0.90 11.27
N LEU A 41 14.34 -1.18 10.04
CA LEU A 41 15.19 -1.22 8.84
C LEU A 41 15.21 0.13 8.12
N MET A 42 14.25 1.01 8.40
CA MET A 42 14.20 2.35 7.83
C MET A 42 15.43 3.17 8.26
N PRO A 43 15.85 4.16 7.44
CA PRO A 43 16.84 5.13 7.86
C PRO A 43 16.48 5.80 9.18
N GLU A 44 17.51 6.25 9.92
CA GLU A 44 17.34 6.95 11.20
C GLU A 44 16.31 8.09 11.06
N GLU A 45 15.44 8.22 12.06
CA GLU A 45 14.34 9.20 12.10
C GLU A 45 13.27 9.07 10.99
N LYS A 46 13.26 7.96 10.23
CA LYS A 46 12.24 7.72 9.17
C LYS A 46 11.35 6.50 9.38
N GLY A 47 11.52 5.75 10.47
CA GLY A 47 10.69 4.59 10.81
C GLY A 47 10.21 4.65 12.24
N PHE A 48 8.89 4.56 12.47
CA PHE A 48 8.29 4.62 13.80
C PHE A 48 7.24 3.52 14.01
N LEU A 49 7.24 2.95 15.21
CA LEU A 49 6.19 2.06 15.71
C LEU A 49 5.25 2.86 16.61
N VAL A 50 3.95 2.83 16.30
CA VAL A 50 2.88 3.44 17.12
C VAL A 50 2.09 2.34 17.83
N SER A 51 2.68 1.81 18.89
CA SER A 51 2.07 0.74 19.68
C SER A 51 0.84 1.23 20.48
N TYR A 52 -0.01 0.31 20.90
CA TYR A 52 -1.08 0.61 21.86
C TYR A 52 -0.58 0.93 23.26
N GLU A 53 0.60 0.44 23.60
CA GLU A 53 1.18 0.55 24.93
C GLU A 53 1.78 1.95 25.16
N GLU A 54 2.27 2.58 24.10
CA GLU A 54 2.97 3.87 24.17
C GLU A 54 2.12 5.07 23.73
N TYR A 55 1.08 4.83 22.91
CA TYR A 55 0.29 5.90 22.31
C TYR A 55 -1.20 5.74 22.60
N GLU A 56 -1.81 6.73 23.27
CA GLU A 56 -3.28 6.78 23.41
C GLU A 56 -3.96 7.05 22.06
N GLU A 57 -3.36 7.92 21.24
CA GLU A 57 -3.78 8.25 19.88
C GLU A 57 -2.60 8.12 18.92
N ILE A 58 -2.87 7.73 17.66
CA ILE A 58 -1.83 7.74 16.64
C ILE A 58 -1.59 9.19 16.22
N PRO A 59 -0.36 9.72 16.31
CA PRO A 59 -0.06 11.07 15.87
C PRO A 59 -0.25 11.18 14.36
N TYR A 60 -0.97 12.22 13.94
CA TYR A 60 -1.12 12.58 12.54
C TYR A 60 -0.08 13.63 12.16
N ASP A 61 0.64 13.37 11.07
CA ASP A 61 1.53 14.31 10.39
C ASP A 61 1.45 14.16 8.86
N GLU A 62 1.91 15.19 8.18
CA GLU A 62 2.13 15.28 6.74
C GLU A 62 3.47 14.62 6.37
N LYS A 63 3.62 14.21 5.10
CA LYS A 63 4.78 13.47 4.60
C LYS A 63 5.00 12.15 5.35
N VAL A 64 3.90 11.46 5.65
CA VAL A 64 3.89 10.16 6.32
C VAL A 64 3.19 9.12 5.45
N VAL A 65 3.75 7.91 5.44
CA VAL A 65 3.10 6.69 4.98
C VAL A 65 2.78 5.83 6.19
N TYR A 66 1.50 5.65 6.47
CA TYR A 66 1.01 4.79 7.54
C TYR A 66 0.76 3.36 7.01
N ASP A 67 1.57 2.41 7.46
CA ASP A 67 1.42 0.97 7.21
C ASP A 67 0.60 0.35 8.32
N PHE A 68 -0.71 0.23 8.08
CA PHE A 68 -1.65 -0.23 9.10
C PHE A 68 -2.19 -1.62 8.82
N GLY A 69 -2.13 -2.46 9.84
CA GLY A 69 -2.77 -3.76 9.89
C GLY A 69 -3.85 -3.84 10.97
N GLY A 70 -4.72 -4.85 10.85
CA GLY A 70 -5.59 -5.31 11.93
C GLY A 70 -6.96 -4.63 12.00
N PHE A 71 -7.97 -5.42 12.36
CA PHE A 71 -9.39 -5.05 12.42
C PHE A 71 -9.80 -4.32 13.72
N LYS A 72 -8.87 -4.16 14.67
CA LYS A 72 -9.19 -3.69 16.04
C LYS A 72 -8.54 -2.35 16.39
N ASP A 73 -7.89 -1.76 15.40
CA ASP A 73 -7.22 -0.47 15.35
C ASP A 73 -8.09 0.78 15.43
N THR A 74 -8.95 1.05 16.42
CA THR A 74 -9.93 2.17 16.24
C THR A 74 -9.28 3.54 16.04
N ARG A 75 -8.03 3.74 16.50
CA ARG A 75 -7.26 4.98 16.30
C ARG A 75 -6.91 5.20 14.82
N ILE A 76 -6.86 4.12 14.03
CA ILE A 76 -6.60 4.18 12.58
C ILE A 76 -7.66 5.01 11.86
N ASN A 77 -8.92 4.99 12.33
CA ASN A 77 -10.01 5.70 11.67
C ASN A 77 -9.78 7.21 11.61
N ASP A 78 -9.19 7.79 12.66
CA ASP A 78 -8.84 9.21 12.70
C ASP A 78 -7.73 9.56 11.69
N ILE A 79 -6.78 8.65 11.49
CA ILE A 79 -5.72 8.81 10.49
C ILE A 79 -6.29 8.64 9.07
N ILE A 80 -7.13 7.64 8.83
CA ILE A 80 -7.80 7.42 7.55
C ILE A 80 -8.61 8.67 7.17
N LYS A 81 -9.38 9.22 8.11
CA LYS A 81 -10.21 10.42 7.87
C LYS A 81 -9.39 11.64 7.43
N LYS A 82 -8.20 11.82 7.99
CA LYS A 82 -7.32 12.98 7.72
C LYS A 82 -6.41 12.77 6.51
N SER A 83 -6.19 11.53 6.08
CA SER A 83 -5.18 11.22 5.07
C SER A 83 -5.62 11.56 3.64
N ASN A 84 -4.67 11.92 2.79
CA ASN A 84 -4.99 12.36 1.43
C ASN A 84 -5.46 11.21 0.55
N LYS A 85 -4.83 10.03 0.68
CA LYS A 85 -5.19 8.83 -0.09
C LYS A 85 -5.03 7.57 0.75
N ILE A 86 -5.91 6.61 0.50
CA ILE A 86 -5.87 5.28 1.11
C ILE A 86 -5.61 4.23 0.04
N LEU A 87 -4.58 3.42 0.22
CA LEU A 87 -4.24 2.31 -0.66
C LEU A 87 -4.71 1.01 -0.02
N ILE A 88 -5.52 0.25 -0.76
CA ILE A 88 -5.96 -1.08 -0.36
C ILE A 88 -5.28 -2.12 -1.25
N PRO A 89 -4.23 -2.80 -0.77
CA PRO A 89 -3.63 -3.89 -1.51
C PRO A 89 -4.47 -5.16 -1.43
N THR A 90 -4.57 -5.85 -2.56
CA THR A 90 -5.20 -7.18 -2.70
C THR A 90 -4.30 -8.11 -3.49
N LEU A 91 -4.47 -9.42 -3.29
CA LEU A 91 -3.92 -10.44 -4.18
C LEU A 91 -5.03 -10.99 -5.08
N THR A 92 -4.68 -11.94 -5.95
CA THR A 92 -5.60 -12.50 -6.96
C THR A 92 -6.47 -13.65 -6.48
N SER A 93 -6.45 -14.00 -5.19
CA SER A 93 -7.31 -15.06 -4.67
C SER A 93 -8.68 -14.49 -4.28
N ILE A 94 -9.75 -15.29 -4.45
CA ILE A 94 -11.10 -14.85 -4.10
C ILE A 94 -11.23 -14.45 -2.62
N VAL A 95 -10.46 -15.09 -1.73
CA VAL A 95 -10.47 -14.79 -0.29
C VAL A 95 -9.88 -13.40 -0.04
N ASP A 96 -8.81 -13.02 -0.75
CA ASP A 96 -8.19 -11.70 -0.62
C ASP A 96 -9.09 -10.60 -1.18
N VAL A 97 -9.84 -10.90 -2.23
CA VAL A 97 -10.82 -9.99 -2.85
C VAL A 97 -11.99 -9.73 -1.91
N GLN A 98 -12.54 -10.77 -1.29
CA GLN A 98 -13.61 -10.62 -0.31
C GLN A 98 -13.14 -9.78 0.89
N ALA A 99 -11.90 -10.00 1.34
CA ALA A 99 -11.31 -9.16 2.39
C ALA A 99 -11.10 -7.71 1.94
N THR A 100 -10.80 -7.47 0.67
CA THR A 100 -10.68 -6.13 0.07
C THR A 100 -12.02 -5.41 0.02
N ILE A 101 -13.10 -6.10 -0.38
CA ILE A 101 -14.46 -5.55 -0.37
C ILE A 101 -14.89 -5.23 1.07
N ALA A 102 -14.56 -6.10 2.04
CA ALA A 102 -14.82 -5.81 3.45
C ALA A 102 -14.02 -4.60 3.95
N THR A 103 -12.73 -4.52 3.64
CA THR A 103 -11.90 -3.34 3.95
C THR A 103 -12.51 -2.07 3.36
N LEU A 104 -12.96 -2.12 2.10
CA LEU A 104 -13.59 -0.99 1.43
C LEU A 104 -14.86 -0.54 2.14
N LYS A 105 -15.73 -1.48 2.55
CA LYS A 105 -16.94 -1.19 3.34
C LYS A 105 -16.63 -0.44 4.64
N ASP A 106 -15.54 -0.80 5.30
CA ASP A 106 -15.16 -0.19 6.58
C ASP A 106 -14.67 1.26 6.42
N ILE A 107 -14.04 1.58 5.28
CA ILE A 107 -13.32 2.86 5.13
C ILE A 107 -13.94 3.84 4.14
N ILE A 108 -14.77 3.38 3.20
CA ILE A 108 -15.29 4.24 2.11
C ILE A 108 -16.18 5.38 2.62
N GLU A 109 -16.89 5.18 3.73
CA GLU A 109 -17.67 6.25 4.37
C GLU A 109 -16.80 7.22 5.18
N ILE A 110 -15.58 6.82 5.52
CA ILE A 110 -14.60 7.63 6.28
C ILE A 110 -13.77 8.48 5.31
N ASN A 111 -13.32 7.91 4.19
CA ASN A 111 -12.51 8.57 3.18
C ASN A 111 -12.81 8.03 1.77
N LYS A 112 -13.11 8.92 0.83
CA LYS A 112 -13.46 8.56 -0.57
C LYS A 112 -12.23 8.49 -1.50
N ASN A 113 -11.07 8.99 -1.07
CA ASN A 113 -9.85 9.02 -1.89
C ASN A 113 -9.10 7.68 -1.81
N ILE A 114 -9.69 6.65 -2.41
CA ILE A 114 -9.21 5.27 -2.31
C ILE A 114 -8.56 4.84 -3.62
N ILE A 115 -7.48 4.05 -3.51
CA ILE A 115 -6.82 3.37 -4.61
C ILE A 115 -6.74 1.89 -4.26
N ILE A 116 -7.13 1.01 -5.19
CA ILE A 116 -6.96 -0.43 -5.03
C ILE A 116 -5.72 -0.87 -5.81
N VAL A 117 -4.84 -1.61 -5.13
CA VAL A 117 -3.61 -2.14 -5.72
C VAL A 117 -3.72 -3.66 -5.83
N ILE A 118 -3.88 -4.18 -7.05
CA ILE A 118 -3.78 -5.62 -7.31
C ILE A 118 -2.28 -5.95 -7.28
N ASN A 119 -1.83 -6.38 -6.12
CA ASN A 119 -0.44 -6.62 -5.80
C ASN A 119 -0.02 -8.06 -6.14
N ARG A 120 1.28 -8.25 -6.35
CA ARG A 120 1.89 -9.50 -6.82
C ARG A 120 1.14 -10.07 -8.03
N ALA A 121 0.70 -9.17 -8.93
CA ALA A 121 0.00 -9.54 -10.13
C ALA A 121 0.92 -10.40 -11.01
N LYS A 122 0.42 -11.57 -11.42
CA LYS A 122 1.12 -12.43 -12.38
C LYS A 122 0.76 -12.00 -13.79
N ASN A 123 1.67 -12.24 -14.73
CA ASN A 123 1.47 -11.94 -16.14
C ASN A 123 0.50 -12.96 -16.78
N ASN A 124 -0.76 -12.92 -16.36
CA ASN A 124 -1.85 -13.75 -16.84
C ASN A 124 -3.17 -12.97 -16.76
N ASN A 125 -4.21 -13.50 -17.40
CA ASN A 125 -5.52 -12.85 -17.47
C ASN A 125 -6.19 -12.70 -16.09
N LYS A 126 -5.77 -13.47 -15.08
CA LYS A 126 -6.43 -13.46 -13.75
C LYS A 126 -6.43 -12.08 -13.11
N SER A 127 -5.36 -11.30 -13.28
CA SER A 127 -5.28 -9.95 -12.71
C SER A 127 -6.28 -9.01 -13.38
N THR A 128 -6.45 -9.13 -14.70
CA THR A 128 -7.43 -8.36 -15.48
C THR A 128 -8.86 -8.75 -15.12
N ASP A 129 -9.16 -10.06 -15.11
CA ASP A 129 -10.47 -10.59 -14.74
C ASP A 129 -10.85 -10.14 -13.32
N LEU A 130 -9.86 -10.06 -12.41
CA LEU A 130 -10.06 -9.57 -11.05
C LEU A 130 -10.41 -8.09 -10.99
N LYS A 131 -9.73 -7.28 -11.81
CA LYS A 131 -10.01 -5.84 -11.89
C LYS A 131 -11.45 -5.61 -12.35
N GLU A 132 -11.89 -6.34 -13.38
CA GLU A 132 -13.28 -6.28 -13.88
C GLU A 132 -14.27 -6.69 -12.79
N TYR A 133 -14.03 -7.83 -12.12
CA TYR A 133 -14.86 -8.27 -11.00
C TYR A 133 -14.94 -7.23 -9.87
N LEU A 134 -13.82 -6.63 -9.47
CA LEU A 134 -13.80 -5.60 -8.43
C LEU A 134 -14.60 -4.37 -8.83
N LEU A 135 -14.47 -3.92 -10.08
CA LEU A 135 -15.25 -2.78 -10.59
C LEU A 135 -16.75 -3.08 -10.52
N GLU A 136 -17.18 -4.25 -11.00
CA GLU A 136 -18.59 -4.66 -10.95
C GLU A 136 -19.13 -4.72 -9.51
N GLU A 137 -18.37 -5.29 -8.57
CA GLU A 137 -18.80 -5.40 -7.17
C GLU A 137 -18.85 -4.03 -6.48
N ILE A 138 -17.90 -3.15 -6.78
CA ILE A 138 -17.91 -1.77 -6.27
C ILE A 138 -19.14 -1.02 -6.81
N GLU A 139 -19.42 -1.15 -8.11
CA GLU A 139 -20.56 -0.51 -8.76
C GLU A 139 -21.90 -1.01 -8.19
N LYS A 140 -22.03 -2.32 -7.95
CA LYS A 140 -23.23 -2.89 -7.30
C LYS A 140 -23.46 -2.36 -5.89
N LEU A 141 -22.38 -2.15 -5.13
CA LEU A 141 -22.47 -1.74 -3.72
C LEU A 141 -22.64 -0.23 -3.54
N TYR A 142 -22.01 0.58 -4.39
CA TYR A 142 -21.88 2.02 -4.19
C TYR A 142 -22.33 2.88 -5.39
N GLY A 143 -22.73 2.25 -6.49
CA GLY A 143 -23.01 2.94 -7.74
C GLY A 143 -21.73 3.38 -8.46
N GLU A 144 -21.84 4.39 -9.32
CA GLU A 144 -20.70 4.91 -10.09
C GLU A 144 -19.72 5.62 -9.14
N VAL A 145 -18.60 4.95 -8.81
CA VAL A 145 -17.52 5.50 -8.00
C VAL A 145 -16.20 5.39 -8.76
N ASP A 146 -15.46 6.50 -8.85
CA ASP A 146 -14.12 6.52 -9.45
C ASP A 146 -13.08 6.07 -8.42
N ILE A 147 -12.85 4.76 -8.35
CA ILE A 147 -11.77 4.15 -7.55
C ILE A 147 -10.70 3.61 -8.50
N PRO A 148 -9.52 4.26 -8.60
CA PRO A 148 -8.43 3.73 -9.40
C PRO A 148 -8.02 2.33 -8.96
N ILE A 149 -8.01 1.38 -9.91
CA ILE A 149 -7.46 0.03 -9.72
C ILE A 149 -6.22 -0.14 -10.58
N ILE A 150 -5.08 -0.33 -9.93
CA ILE A 150 -3.76 -0.47 -10.57
C ILE A 150 -3.12 -1.83 -10.25
N PHE A 151 -2.06 -2.16 -10.98
CA PHE A 151 -1.32 -3.40 -10.81
C PHE A 151 0.08 -3.14 -10.30
N VAL A 152 0.53 -3.97 -9.36
CA VAL A 152 1.95 -4.13 -9.03
C VAL A 152 2.31 -5.59 -9.25
N ARG A 153 3.18 -5.84 -10.23
CA ARG A 153 3.56 -7.19 -10.63
C ARG A 153 4.44 -7.84 -9.58
N GLU A 154 4.32 -9.16 -9.46
CA GLU A 154 5.19 -9.95 -8.59
C GLU A 154 6.65 -9.73 -8.98
N SER A 155 7.48 -9.35 -8.01
CA SER A 155 8.88 -9.08 -8.25
C SER A 155 9.70 -9.30 -6.99
N SER A 156 10.70 -10.18 -7.07
CA SER A 156 11.61 -10.45 -5.94
C SER A 156 12.36 -9.20 -5.51
N VAL A 157 12.65 -8.27 -6.43
CA VAL A 157 13.35 -7.03 -6.08
C VAL A 157 12.54 -6.15 -5.13
N LEU A 158 11.20 -6.17 -5.19
CA LEU A 158 10.38 -5.41 -4.24
C LEU A 158 10.49 -6.00 -2.83
N GLU A 159 10.63 -7.32 -2.73
CA GLU A 159 10.88 -8.01 -1.45
C GLU A 159 12.31 -7.76 -0.97
N ASP A 160 13.31 -7.84 -1.85
CA ASP A 160 14.71 -7.52 -1.52
C ASP A 160 14.84 -6.06 -1.05
N SER A 161 14.11 -5.14 -1.70
CA SER A 161 14.13 -3.71 -1.37
C SER A 161 13.48 -3.40 -0.02
N LEU A 162 12.68 -4.31 0.55
CA LEU A 162 12.19 -4.18 1.92
C LEU A 162 13.32 -4.36 2.93
N PHE A 163 14.23 -5.31 2.70
CA PHE A 163 15.38 -5.54 3.58
C PHE A 163 16.35 -4.36 3.57
N ASP A 164 16.59 -3.78 2.40
CA ASP A 164 17.50 -2.66 2.24
C ASP A 164 16.82 -1.30 2.49
N CYS A 165 15.50 -1.28 2.68
CA CYS A 165 14.68 -0.06 2.78
C CYS A 165 15.00 0.99 1.71
N GLU A 166 15.16 0.53 0.47
CA GLU A 166 15.54 1.37 -0.67
C GLU A 166 14.43 1.37 -1.72
N TYR A 167 14.18 2.50 -2.37
CA TYR A 167 13.28 2.53 -3.52
C TYR A 167 13.85 1.74 -4.71
N VAL A 168 13.04 0.92 -5.38
CA VAL A 168 13.48 0.01 -6.46
C VAL A 168 14.23 0.72 -7.59
N GLU A 169 13.86 1.95 -7.95
CA GLU A 169 14.57 2.70 -8.99
C GLU A 169 15.97 3.13 -8.53
N THR A 170 16.10 3.60 -7.28
CA THR A 170 17.37 3.96 -6.66
C THR A 170 18.29 2.73 -6.59
N LYS A 171 17.74 1.59 -6.17
CA LYS A 171 18.43 0.29 -6.10
C LYS A 171 18.97 -0.18 -7.45
N ALA A 172 18.22 0.09 -8.52
CA ALA A 172 18.67 -0.20 -9.88
C ALA A 172 19.83 0.71 -10.31
N GLY A 173 19.78 1.98 -9.88
CA GLY A 173 20.74 3.02 -10.21
C GLY A 173 20.92 3.17 -11.73
N ASN A 174 22.17 3.37 -12.14
CA ASN A 174 22.57 3.49 -13.56
C ASN A 174 23.01 2.15 -14.18
N ASN A 175 22.89 1.03 -13.46
CA ASN A 175 23.32 -0.26 -13.96
C ASN A 175 22.30 -0.81 -14.98
N ARG A 176 22.70 -0.86 -16.26
CA ARG A 176 21.83 -1.30 -17.37
C ARG A 176 21.25 -2.71 -17.16
N PHE A 177 22.02 -3.63 -16.60
CA PHE A 177 21.58 -4.99 -16.35
C PHE A 177 20.53 -5.04 -15.23
N LYS A 178 20.77 -4.37 -14.10
CA LYS A 178 19.79 -4.24 -13.01
C LYS A 178 18.50 -3.58 -13.50
N ARG A 179 18.60 -2.44 -14.22
CA ARG A 179 17.42 -1.75 -14.78
C ARG A 179 16.63 -2.63 -15.74
N HIS A 180 17.27 -3.52 -16.50
CA HIS A 180 16.57 -4.47 -17.35
C HIS A 180 15.79 -5.50 -16.53
N ILE A 181 16.40 -6.09 -15.50
CA ILE A 181 15.76 -7.08 -14.63
C ILE A 181 14.62 -6.45 -13.83
N TYR A 182 14.83 -5.25 -13.27
CA TYR A 182 13.86 -4.57 -12.41
C TYR A 182 12.83 -3.75 -13.18
N ARG A 183 12.88 -3.75 -14.53
CA ARG A 183 12.08 -2.88 -15.39
C ARG A 183 10.60 -2.88 -15.02
N ASN A 184 10.02 -4.06 -14.85
CA ASN A 184 8.59 -4.19 -14.56
C ASN A 184 8.22 -3.57 -13.20
N ALA A 185 9.02 -3.82 -12.16
CA ALA A 185 8.79 -3.25 -10.84
C ALA A 185 8.96 -1.71 -10.85
N ILE A 186 9.95 -1.20 -11.59
CA ILE A 186 10.15 0.25 -11.76
C ILE A 186 8.96 0.88 -12.48
N GLU A 187 8.51 0.28 -13.60
CA GLU A 187 7.33 0.74 -14.35
C GLU A 187 6.07 0.82 -13.46
N ASP A 188 5.80 -0.23 -12.69
CA ASP A 188 4.63 -0.31 -11.81
C ASP A 188 4.69 0.74 -10.69
N MET A 189 5.87 0.95 -10.10
CA MET A 189 6.05 1.99 -9.08
C MET A 189 5.96 3.41 -9.64
N ILE A 190 6.42 3.65 -10.88
CA ILE A 190 6.25 4.93 -11.57
C ILE A 190 4.76 5.20 -11.85
N GLU A 191 4.01 4.17 -12.27
CA GLU A 191 2.56 4.29 -12.45
C GLU A 191 1.88 4.62 -11.13
N LEU A 192 2.18 3.89 -10.06
CA LEU A 192 1.67 4.18 -8.72
C LEU A 192 1.97 5.63 -8.30
N ARG A 193 3.21 6.11 -8.49
CA ARG A 193 3.58 7.50 -8.19
C ARG A 193 2.67 8.52 -8.87
N LYS A 194 2.41 8.34 -10.17
CA LYS A 194 1.53 9.23 -10.94
C LYS A 194 0.10 9.24 -10.41
N ILE A 195 -0.43 8.11 -9.94
CA ILE A 195 -1.76 8.09 -9.30
C ILE A 195 -1.70 8.78 -7.93
N LEU A 196 -0.62 8.63 -7.17
CA LEU A 196 -0.49 9.24 -5.84
C LEU A 196 -0.34 10.77 -5.89
N GLU A 197 0.26 11.32 -6.95
CA GLU A 197 0.49 12.76 -7.12
C GLU A 197 -0.68 13.52 -7.76
N LYS A 198 -1.69 12.81 -8.30
CA LYS A 198 -2.94 13.40 -8.79
C LYS A 198 -3.86 13.81 -7.65
#